data_AF-A0AAE1G996-F1
#
_entry.id   AF-A0AAE1G996-F1
#
_cell.length_a   1.000
_cell.length_b   1.000
_cell.length_c   1.000
_cell.angle_alpha   90.00
_cell.angle_beta   90.00
_cell.angle_gamma   90.00
#
_symmetry.space_group_name_H-M   'P 1'
#
loop_
_entity.id
_entity.type
_entity.pdbx_description
1 polymer ?
#
loop_
_entity_poly.entity_id
_entity_poly.type
_entity_poly.pdbx_seq_one_letter_code
_entity_poly.pdbx_strand_id
1 'polypeptide(L)'
;MATEIIGEVEEENMDYEGEIEEVYRLGKYEEGRDRPMKIKLKSQAAAMNILGRTWKLAQTEKYKKVWIREDLNEEERARRNELIEDAKGKNEQRQRKTSSTGEYWTAN
;
A
#
# COMPACT_ATOMS: atom_id res chain seq x y z
N MET A 1 -5.92 -18.19 -2.52
CA MET A 1 -4.95 -17.16 -2.96
C MET A 1 -5.23 -15.79 -2.35
N ALA A 2 -6.36 -15.10 -2.60
CA ALA A 2 -6.62 -13.82 -1.92
C ALA A 2 -6.76 -13.97 -0.41
N THR A 3 -7.54 -14.96 0.03
CA THR A 3 -7.69 -15.32 1.45
C THR A 3 -6.35 -15.66 2.09
N GLU A 4 -5.50 -16.47 1.45
CA GLU A 4 -4.14 -16.75 1.93
C GLU A 4 -3.26 -15.48 2.07
N ILE A 5 -3.32 -14.56 1.12
CA ILE A 5 -2.54 -13.30 1.17
C ILE A 5 -3.07 -12.40 2.30
N ILE A 6 -4.39 -12.36 2.49
CA ILE A 6 -5.02 -11.61 3.58
C ILE A 6 -4.66 -12.25 4.93
N GLY A 7 -4.62 -13.58 5.01
CA GLY A 7 -4.16 -14.32 6.19
C GLY A 7 -2.73 -13.96 6.61
N GLU A 8 -1.85 -13.67 5.66
CA GLU A 8 -0.47 -13.23 5.98
C GLU A 8 -0.43 -11.84 6.66
N VAL A 9 -1.41 -10.99 6.38
CA VAL A 9 -1.54 -9.66 7.00
C VAL A 9 -2.54 -9.65 8.16
N GLU A 10 -3.12 -10.82 8.48
CA GLU A 10 -4.16 -10.99 9.48
C GLU A 10 -3.66 -10.67 10.90
N GLU A 11 -4.61 -10.41 11.78
CA GLU A 11 -4.37 -10.25 13.21
C GLU A 11 -4.93 -11.47 13.92
N GLU A 12 -4.28 -11.94 14.99
CA GLU A 12 -4.69 -13.15 15.72
C GLU A 12 -6.16 -13.14 16.22
N ASN A 13 -6.82 -11.98 16.21
CA ASN A 13 -8.20 -11.80 16.70
C ASN A 13 -9.17 -11.19 15.67
N MET A 14 -8.82 -11.12 14.38
CA MET A 14 -9.76 -10.71 13.31
C MET A 14 -9.93 -11.83 12.31
N ASP A 15 -11.17 -12.17 11.99
CA ASP A 15 -11.54 -13.07 10.89
C ASP A 15 -11.78 -12.22 9.64
N TYR A 16 -10.76 -12.06 8.80
CA TYR A 16 -10.92 -11.32 7.56
C TYR A 16 -11.65 -12.13 6.49
N GLU A 17 -11.71 -13.46 6.59
CA GLU A 17 -12.44 -14.29 5.63
C GLU A 17 -13.95 -14.03 5.75
N GLY A 18 -14.46 -13.89 6.97
CA GLY A 18 -15.83 -13.45 7.26
C GLY A 18 -16.15 -12.02 6.83
N GLU A 19 -15.15 -11.15 6.67
CA GLU A 19 -15.29 -9.75 6.22
C GLU A 19 -15.31 -9.60 4.70
N ILE A 20 -14.93 -10.63 3.94
CA ILE A 20 -14.98 -10.59 2.48
C ILE A 20 -16.44 -10.69 2.01
N GLU A 21 -16.88 -9.68 1.26
CA GLU A 21 -18.20 -9.66 0.61
C GLU A 21 -18.10 -10.22 -0.81
N GLU A 22 -17.13 -9.76 -1.59
CA GLU A 22 -16.96 -10.16 -2.99
C GLU A 22 -15.49 -10.22 -3.39
N VAL A 23 -15.18 -11.13 -4.32
CA VAL A 23 -13.85 -11.27 -4.90
C VAL A 23 -13.98 -11.50 -6.40
N TYR A 24 -13.35 -10.67 -7.21
CA TYR A 24 -13.34 -10.82 -8.67
C TYR A 24 -12.03 -10.36 -9.30
N ARG A 25 -11.72 -10.89 -10.48
CA ARG A 25 -10.52 -10.52 -11.26
C ARG A 25 -10.88 -9.40 -12.24
N LEU A 26 -10.02 -8.38 -12.33
CA LEU A 26 -10.17 -7.27 -13.26
C LEU A 26 -9.57 -7.61 -14.62
N GLY A 27 -10.22 -7.13 -15.69
CA GLY A 27 -9.74 -7.26 -17.07
C GLY A 27 -10.02 -8.61 -17.75
N LYS A 28 -9.72 -8.66 -19.05
CA LYS A 28 -9.89 -9.85 -19.89
C LYS A 28 -8.82 -10.89 -19.55
N TYR A 29 -9.19 -12.17 -19.61
CA TYR A 29 -8.23 -13.26 -19.43
C TYR A 29 -7.26 -13.28 -20.62
N GLU A 30 -5.97 -13.30 -20.32
CA GLU A 30 -4.87 -13.45 -21.26
C GLU A 30 -3.94 -14.53 -20.71
N GLU A 31 -3.60 -15.52 -21.52
CA GLU A 31 -2.73 -16.61 -21.10
C GLU A 31 -1.33 -16.08 -20.74
N GLY A 32 -0.80 -16.51 -19.59
CA GLY A 32 0.51 -16.06 -19.08
C GLY A 32 0.53 -14.69 -18.41
N ARG A 33 -0.62 -14.00 -18.28
CA ARG A 33 -0.72 -12.71 -17.56
C ARG A 33 -1.57 -12.82 -16.31
N ASP A 34 -0.96 -12.42 -15.18
CA ASP A 34 -1.67 -12.33 -13.91
C ASP A 34 -2.58 -11.10 -13.88
N ARG A 35 -3.87 -11.36 -13.64
CA ARG A 35 -4.88 -10.30 -13.54
C ARG A 35 -4.97 -9.76 -12.11
N PRO A 36 -5.06 -8.43 -11.92
CA PRO A 36 -5.38 -7.85 -10.63
C PRO A 36 -6.69 -8.43 -10.07
N MET A 37 -6.74 -8.59 -8.76
CA MET A 37 -7.96 -9.02 -8.07
C MET A 37 -8.50 -7.84 -7.27
N LYS A 38 -9.81 -7.62 -7.37
CA LYS A 38 -10.53 -6.66 -6.55
C LYS A 38 -11.32 -7.43 -5.50
N ILE A 39 -11.18 -6.99 -4.26
CA ILE A 39 -11.78 -7.60 -3.08
C ILE A 39 -12.63 -6.51 -2.43
N LYS A 40 -13.91 -6.80 -2.26
CA LYS A 40 -14.86 -5.95 -1.54
C LYS A 40 -15.01 -6.50 -0.14
N LEU A 41 -14.75 -5.66 0.85
CA LEU A 41 -14.89 -5.99 2.27
C LEU A 41 -16.18 -5.36 2.80
N LYS A 42 -16.80 -6.00 3.79
CA LYS A 42 -18.02 -5.51 4.45
C LYS A 42 -17.73 -4.26 5.28
N SER A 43 -16.63 -4.27 6.04
CA SER A 43 -16.22 -3.16 6.89
C SER A 43 -15.07 -2.34 6.30
N GLN A 44 -15.23 -1.01 6.31
CA GLN A 44 -14.14 -0.09 5.99
C GLN A 44 -12.99 -0.21 6.98
N ALA A 45 -13.27 -0.48 8.26
CA ALA A 45 -12.23 -0.67 9.27
C ALA A 45 -11.37 -1.90 8.96
N ALA A 46 -11.96 -2.98 8.46
CA ALA A 46 -11.23 -4.16 8.01
C ALA A 46 -10.30 -3.83 6.83
N ALA A 47 -10.78 -3.04 5.86
CA ALA A 47 -9.95 -2.58 4.74
C ALA A 47 -8.76 -1.76 5.21
N MET A 48 -8.96 -0.81 6.12
CA MET A 48 -7.90 0.03 6.67
C MET A 48 -6.88 -0.79 7.48
N ASN A 49 -7.32 -1.77 8.25
CA ASN A 49 -6.44 -2.65 9.02
C ASN A 49 -5.55 -3.51 8.11
N ILE A 50 -6.12 -4.08 7.05
CA ILE A 50 -5.37 -4.80 6.01
C ILE A 50 -4.33 -3.87 5.38
N LEU A 51 -4.76 -2.67 4.93
CA LEU A 51 -3.88 -1.70 4.28
C LEU A 51 -2.70 -1.28 5.17
N GLY A 52 -2.95 -1.05 6.46
CA GLY A 52 -1.92 -0.70 7.44
C GLY A 52 -0.90 -1.81 7.70
N ARG A 53 -1.19 -3.06 7.33
CA ARG A 53 -0.33 -4.24 7.55
C ARG A 53 0.28 -4.80 6.29
N THR A 54 0.01 -4.20 5.14
CA THR A 54 0.55 -4.64 3.83
C THR A 54 2.07 -4.72 3.78
N TRP A 55 2.78 -3.96 4.63
CA TRP A 55 4.23 -4.03 4.75
C TRP A 55 4.74 -5.40 5.21
N LYS A 56 3.94 -6.20 5.93
CA LYS A 56 4.28 -7.57 6.33
C LYS A 56 4.51 -8.48 5.12
N LEU A 57 3.79 -8.26 4.02
CA LEU A 57 3.95 -9.04 2.78
C LEU A 57 5.37 -8.94 2.21
N ALA A 58 6.07 -7.82 2.45
CA ALA A 58 7.46 -7.65 2.02
C ALA A 58 8.45 -8.50 2.83
N GLN A 59 8.05 -8.97 4.02
CA GLN A 59 8.87 -9.85 4.87
C GLN A 59 8.77 -11.33 4.45
N THR A 60 7.71 -11.71 3.77
CA THR A 60 7.45 -13.09 3.34
C THR A 60 7.94 -13.31 1.91
N GLU A 61 8.94 -14.18 1.70
CA GLU A 61 9.58 -14.36 0.38
C GLU A 61 8.57 -14.79 -0.71
N LYS A 62 7.53 -15.56 -0.35
CA LYS A 62 6.43 -15.95 -1.26
C LYS A 62 5.63 -14.76 -1.78
N TYR A 63 5.46 -13.70 -0.97
CA TYR A 63 4.57 -12.57 -1.27
C TYR A 63 5.30 -11.25 -1.53
N LYS A 64 6.64 -11.29 -1.60
CA LYS A 64 7.51 -10.13 -1.81
C LYS A 64 7.18 -9.29 -3.06
N LYS A 65 6.61 -9.90 -4.09
CA LYS A 65 6.18 -9.24 -5.34
C LYS A 65 4.68 -8.94 -5.41
N VAL A 66 3.96 -9.13 -4.30
CA VAL A 66 2.53 -8.87 -4.20
C VAL A 66 2.33 -7.53 -3.51
N TRP A 67 1.41 -6.72 -4.04
CA TRP A 67 1.02 -5.44 -3.47
C TRP A 67 -0.50 -5.39 -3.31
N ILE A 68 -0.94 -4.93 -2.15
CA ILE A 68 -2.33 -4.57 -1.89
C ILE A 68 -2.40 -3.05 -1.89
N ARG A 69 -3.35 -2.51 -2.63
CA ARG A 69 -3.62 -1.07 -2.68
C ARG A 69 -5.11 -0.82 -2.58
N GLU A 70 -5.44 0.35 -2.07
CA GLU A 70 -6.80 0.88 -2.03
C GLU A 70 -7.30 1.18 -3.45
N ASP A 71 -8.58 0.87 -3.68
CA ASP A 71 -9.26 1.19 -4.93
C ASP A 71 -9.84 2.61 -4.85
N LEU A 72 -9.07 3.57 -5.34
CA LEU A 72 -9.46 4.98 -5.35
C LEU A 72 -10.15 5.36 -6.65
N ASN A 73 -11.12 6.27 -6.57
CA ASN A 73 -11.71 6.93 -7.74
C ASN A 73 -10.73 7.95 -8.35
N GLU A 74 -11.08 8.51 -9.52
CA GLU A 74 -10.18 9.42 -10.25
C GLU A 74 -9.84 10.70 -9.47
N GLU A 75 -10.83 11.29 -8.80
CA GLU A 75 -10.62 12.50 -7.98
C GLU A 75 -9.75 12.23 -6.76
N GLU A 76 -9.94 11.09 -6.09
CA GLU A 76 -9.15 10.66 -4.94
C GLU A 76 -7.70 10.35 -5.36
N ARG A 77 -7.51 9.75 -6.54
CA ARG A 77 -6.18 9.54 -7.11
C ARG A 77 -5.47 10.86 -7.40
N ALA A 78 -6.17 11.82 -7.99
CA ALA A 78 -5.62 13.15 -8.25
C ALA A 78 -5.17 13.82 -6.94
N ARG A 79 -6.07 13.87 -5.95
CA ARG A 79 -5.77 14.42 -4.62
C ARG A 79 -4.59 13.72 -3.94
N ARG A 80 -4.51 12.39 -4.03
CA ARG A 80 -3.39 11.62 -3.49
C ARG A 80 -2.07 11.97 -4.19
N ASN A 81 -2.09 12.11 -5.51
CA ASN A 81 -0.89 12.46 -6.28
C ASN A 81 -0.39 13.86 -5.95
N GLU A 82 -1.29 14.84 -5.84
CA GLU A 82 -0.96 16.21 -5.39
C GLU A 82 -0.25 16.19 -4.04
N LEU A 83 -0.78 15.45 -3.06
CA LEU A 83 -0.15 15.31 -1.74
C LEU A 83 1.24 14.66 -1.81
N ILE A 84 1.44 13.69 -2.70
CA ILE A 84 2.74 13.03 -2.91
C ILE A 84 3.74 14.01 -3.53
N GLU A 85 3.33 14.78 -4.53
CA GLU A 85 4.19 15.78 -5.19
C GLU A 85 4.61 16.89 -4.23
N ASP A 86 3.65 17.42 -3.45
CA ASP A 86 3.92 18.40 -2.40
C ASP A 86 4.92 17.87 -1.37
N ALA A 87 4.75 16.62 -0.93
CA ALA A 87 5.65 15.98 0.03
C ALA A 87 7.07 15.80 -0.55
N LYS A 88 7.18 15.35 -1.81
CA LYS A 88 8.47 15.23 -2.51
C LYS A 88 9.16 16.58 -2.63
N GLY A 89 8.45 17.62 -3.09
CA GLY A 89 8.99 18.96 -3.24
C GLY A 89 9.52 19.55 -1.92
N LYS A 90 8.79 19.36 -0.81
CA LYS A 90 9.26 19.75 0.52
C LYS A 90 10.51 18.98 0.95
N ASN A 91 10.60 17.68 0.63
CA ASN A 91 11.76 16.87 0.98
C ASN A 91 13.02 17.29 0.18
N GLU A 92 12.87 17.59 -1.10
CA GLU A 92 13.96 18.13 -1.93
C GLU A 92 14.45 19.49 -1.41
N GLN A 93 13.54 20.38 -1.02
CA GLN A 93 13.91 21.67 -0.42
C GLN A 93 14.68 21.49 0.90
N ARG A 94 14.31 20.51 1.73
CA ARG A 94 15.06 20.17 2.95
C ARG A 94 16.47 19.68 2.62
N GLN A 95 16.62 18.77 1.66
CA GLN A 95 17.93 18.26 1.24
C GLN A 95 18.83 19.35 0.64
N ARG A 96 18.25 20.31 -0.12
CA ARG A 96 18.98 21.48 -0.63
C ARG A 96 19.45 22.42 0.50
N LYS A 97 18.63 22.63 1.53
CA LYS A 97 18.99 23.46 2.68
C LYS A 97 20.09 22.83 3.54
N THR A 98 20.09 21.50 3.73
CA THR A 98 21.15 20.79 4.47
C THR A 98 22.47 20.73 3.70
N SER A 99 22.44 20.77 2.36
CA SER A 99 23.65 20.83 1.53
C SER A 99 24.18 22.26 1.34
N SER A 100 23.32 23.28 1.37
CA SER A 100 23.74 24.69 1.35
C SER A 100 24.24 25.20 2.71
N THR A 101 23.73 24.64 3.80
CA THR A 101 24.17 24.92 5.16
C THR A 101 25.24 23.89 5.52
N GLY A 102 26.46 24.08 5.03
CA GLY A 102 27.59 23.25 5.44
C GLY A 102 27.78 23.37 6.95
N GLU A 103 27.25 22.41 7.72
CA GLU A 103 27.47 22.33 9.15
C GLU A 103 28.92 21.92 9.41
N TYR A 104 29.77 22.94 9.66
CA TYR A 104 31.08 22.76 10.26
C TYR A 104 30.90 22.37 11.73
N TRP A 105 30.81 21.07 12.01
CA TRP A 105 31.02 20.59 13.37
C TRP A 105 32.53 20.53 13.63
N THR A 106 33.07 21.56 14.28
CA THR A 106 34.36 21.44 14.98
C THR A 106 34.08 20.81 16.34
N ALA A 107 34.47 19.55 16.50
CA ALA A 107 34.54 18.91 17.81
C ALA A 107 35.73 19.50 18.56
N ASN A 108 35.48 20.02 19.77
CA ASN A 108 36.49 20.50 20.72
C ASN A 108 36.45 19.60 21.95
#